data_AF-K6TX37-F1
#
_entry.id   AF-K6TX37-F1
#
_cell.length_a   1.000
_cell.length_b   1.000
_cell.length_c   1.000
_cell.angle_alpha   90.00
_cell.angle_beta   90.00
_cell.angle_gamma   90.00
#
_symmetry.space_group_name_H-M   'P 1'
#
loop_
_entity.id
_entity.type
_entity.pdbx_description
1 polymer ?
#
loop_
_entity_poly.entity_id
_entity_poly.type
_entity_poly.pdbx_seq_one_letter_code
_entity_poly.pdbx_strand_id
1 'polypeptide(L)'
;MNVKKISSIPGRLRLCIEGLKWNSNMAFNIEDILRDFSSIKCININTKTGNVLLFYDLYYIDEDMICSIISSSSIKIYNLANATYIEPNTKINSMEIFRETRSLCHGLLALSISMTAILLFTASPVYAISSLILGFPGILFLTSYFSTKYTLIKAHYNNVYIKDSNSIKHIRNIKSISLHQNIVFNNDGLENLKSLNYFRIESFIATKKIKDPINADVRKLIKDLRSIGINNIDIISEYENSNLVLYANKSLGLYDNKKDQYPKIIIINENNFKRTYAIDNIIVIGISTVKLFYKNNINIICNGLPKISWLIKECIDNQEYLVRAQAIAVSINVVGIFLAFIRYLNLGGAILLYFLNSLGNLFFIKYNMLNNKK
;
A
#
# COMPACT_ATOMS: atom_id res chain seq x y z
N MET A 1 18.91 -25.39 -15.12
CA MET A 1 18.90 -25.56 -13.65
C MET A 1 18.43 -26.96 -13.34
N ASN A 2 19.16 -27.76 -12.57
CA ASN A 2 18.76 -29.14 -12.32
C ASN A 2 17.71 -29.22 -11.22
N VAL A 3 16.59 -29.88 -11.54
CA VAL A 3 15.53 -30.22 -10.60
C VAL A 3 15.59 -31.72 -10.38
N LYS A 4 15.89 -32.15 -9.16
CA LYS A 4 15.94 -33.57 -8.79
C LYS A 4 14.68 -33.92 -8.00
N LYS A 5 13.88 -34.85 -8.52
CA LYS A 5 12.77 -35.43 -7.76
C LYS A 5 13.33 -36.23 -6.58
N ILE A 6 12.96 -35.86 -5.35
CA ILE A 6 13.32 -36.61 -4.13
C ILE A 6 12.30 -37.71 -3.88
N SER A 7 11.02 -37.34 -3.95
CA SER A 7 9.90 -38.27 -3.75
C SER A 7 8.69 -37.74 -4.49
N SER A 8 7.91 -38.64 -5.09
CA SER A 8 6.60 -38.29 -5.60
C SER A 8 5.53 -39.27 -5.15
N ILE A 9 4.39 -38.71 -4.76
CA ILE A 9 3.15 -39.40 -4.40
C ILE A 9 2.05 -38.67 -5.17
N PRO A 10 1.01 -39.36 -5.66
CA PRO A 10 -0.08 -38.69 -6.35
C PRO A 10 -0.61 -37.47 -5.57
N GLY A 11 -0.50 -36.27 -6.18
CA GLY A 11 -0.96 -35.00 -5.65
C GLY A 11 0.06 -34.30 -4.72
N ARG A 12 1.25 -34.89 -4.55
CA ARG A 12 2.33 -34.37 -3.70
C ARG A 12 3.72 -34.65 -4.29
N LEU A 13 4.44 -33.60 -4.62
CA LEU A 13 5.78 -33.68 -5.21
C LEU A 13 6.83 -33.03 -4.29
N ARG A 14 7.96 -33.72 -4.06
CA ARG A 14 9.11 -33.16 -3.33
C ARG A 14 10.33 -33.07 -4.26
N LEU A 15 10.85 -31.86 -4.40
CA LEU A 15 11.94 -31.53 -5.31
C LEU A 15 13.14 -31.01 -4.53
N CYS A 16 14.34 -31.43 -4.93
CA CYS A 16 15.59 -30.74 -4.62
C CYS A 16 15.96 -29.90 -5.81
N ILE A 17 16.28 -28.63 -5.57
CA ILE A 17 16.54 -27.67 -6.63
C ILE A 17 17.94 -27.12 -6.45
N GLU A 18 18.78 -27.32 -7.47
CA GLU A 18 20.16 -26.83 -7.47
C GLU A 18 20.19 -25.30 -7.44
N GLY A 19 20.99 -24.73 -6.52
CA GLY A 19 21.10 -23.28 -6.32
C GLY A 19 20.03 -22.64 -5.43
N LEU A 20 19.06 -23.41 -4.93
CA LEU A 20 17.99 -22.91 -4.04
C LEU A 20 18.46 -22.71 -2.59
N LYS A 21 19.54 -23.41 -2.20
CA LYS A 21 20.09 -23.32 -0.85
C LYS A 21 20.61 -21.90 -0.61
N TRP A 22 20.14 -21.26 0.47
CA TRP A 22 20.43 -19.87 0.84
C TRP A 22 20.02 -18.82 -0.21
N ASN A 23 19.18 -19.18 -1.18
CA ASN A 23 18.78 -18.30 -2.27
C ASN A 23 17.28 -17.99 -2.17
N SER A 24 16.94 -16.98 -1.36
CA SER A 24 15.54 -16.52 -1.16
C SER A 24 14.91 -15.98 -2.46
N ASN A 25 15.71 -15.37 -3.34
CA ASN A 25 15.24 -14.86 -4.63
C ASN A 25 14.75 -16.01 -5.53
N MET A 26 15.53 -17.09 -5.60
CA MET A 26 15.15 -18.27 -6.35
C MET A 26 13.91 -18.95 -5.75
N ALA A 27 13.82 -19.04 -4.42
CA ALA A 27 12.64 -19.58 -3.74
C ALA A 27 11.37 -18.82 -4.11
N PHE A 28 11.41 -17.49 -3.97
CA PHE A 28 10.25 -16.67 -4.27
C PHE A 28 9.83 -16.74 -5.74
N ASN A 29 10.77 -16.80 -6.68
CA ASN A 29 10.45 -16.94 -8.11
C ASN A 29 9.78 -18.29 -8.44
N ILE A 30 10.26 -19.37 -7.83
CA ILE A 30 9.61 -20.68 -7.97
C ILE A 30 8.19 -20.62 -7.41
N GLU A 31 8.00 -19.95 -6.29
CA GLU A 31 6.68 -19.77 -5.67
C GLU A 31 5.73 -18.95 -6.55
N ASP A 32 6.21 -17.83 -7.12
CA ASP A 32 5.42 -16.92 -7.99
C ASP A 32 4.97 -17.65 -9.27
N ILE A 33 5.90 -18.30 -9.96
CA ILE A 33 5.63 -19.03 -11.21
C ILE A 33 4.60 -20.13 -10.98
N LEU A 34 4.73 -20.88 -9.89
CA LEU A 34 3.83 -22.00 -9.60
C LEU A 34 2.48 -21.54 -9.05
N ARG A 35 2.40 -20.35 -8.43
CA ARG A 35 1.13 -19.75 -7.97
C ARG A 35 0.22 -19.28 -9.10
N ASP A 36 0.77 -18.97 -10.26
CA ASP A 36 -0.02 -18.60 -11.44
C ASP A 36 -0.86 -19.78 -11.99
N PHE A 37 -0.57 -21.02 -11.55
CA PHE A 37 -1.32 -22.22 -11.93
C PHE A 37 -2.38 -22.56 -10.88
N SER A 38 -3.65 -22.50 -11.28
CA SER A 38 -4.79 -22.90 -10.43
C SER A 38 -4.77 -24.37 -10.01
N SER A 39 -3.99 -25.21 -10.69
CA SER A 39 -3.78 -26.63 -10.37
C SER A 39 -2.79 -26.86 -9.21
N ILE A 40 -2.03 -25.84 -8.79
CA ILE A 40 -1.13 -25.92 -7.64
C ILE A 40 -1.87 -25.44 -6.39
N LYS A 41 -2.06 -26.35 -5.43
CA LYS A 41 -2.82 -26.09 -4.19
C LYS A 41 -1.98 -25.43 -3.11
N CYS A 42 -0.73 -25.86 -2.98
CA CYS A 42 0.17 -25.36 -1.94
C CYS A 42 1.64 -25.57 -2.33
N ILE A 43 2.49 -24.63 -1.94
CA ILE A 43 3.92 -24.62 -2.20
C ILE A 43 4.63 -24.28 -0.89
N ASN A 44 5.55 -25.14 -0.46
CA ASN A 44 6.39 -24.93 0.71
C ASN A 44 7.87 -25.03 0.29
N ILE A 45 8.58 -23.92 0.38
CA ILE A 45 9.99 -23.83 -0.04
C ILE A 45 10.88 -23.69 1.19
N ASN A 46 11.88 -24.56 1.29
CA ASN A 46 12.88 -24.52 2.34
C ASN A 46 14.25 -24.14 1.76
N THR A 47 14.59 -22.86 1.88
CA THR A 47 15.87 -22.28 1.44
C THR A 47 17.06 -22.78 2.25
N LYS A 48 16.89 -23.30 3.48
CA LYS A 48 18.00 -23.89 4.24
C LYS A 48 18.45 -25.23 3.64
N THR A 49 17.50 -26.01 3.15
CA THR A 49 17.78 -27.34 2.58
C THR A 49 17.79 -27.39 1.05
N GLY A 50 17.37 -26.32 0.37
CA GLY A 50 17.21 -26.31 -1.09
C GLY A 50 16.07 -27.22 -1.59
N ASN A 51 15.06 -27.44 -0.74
CA ASN A 51 13.96 -28.36 -1.03
C ASN A 51 12.65 -27.61 -1.23
N VAL A 52 11.82 -28.14 -2.12
CA VAL A 52 10.46 -27.66 -2.38
C VAL A 52 9.48 -28.81 -2.19
N LEU A 53 8.39 -28.55 -1.48
CA LEU A 53 7.26 -29.45 -1.32
C LEU A 53 6.03 -28.82 -1.96
N LEU A 54 5.39 -29.55 -2.87
CA LEU A 54 4.27 -29.09 -3.68
C LEU A 54 3.07 -30.01 -3.49
N PHE A 55 1.89 -29.42 -3.41
CA PHE A 55 0.62 -30.14 -3.52
C PHE A 55 -0.09 -29.65 -4.78
N TYR A 56 -0.53 -30.57 -5.63
CA TYR A 56 -1.09 -30.27 -6.93
C TYR A 56 -2.29 -31.16 -7.25
N ASP A 57 -3.08 -30.73 -8.22
CA ASP A 57 -4.22 -31.49 -8.73
C ASP A 57 -3.79 -32.40 -9.88
N LEU A 58 -3.85 -33.71 -9.63
CA LEU A 58 -3.44 -34.78 -10.55
C LEU A 58 -4.20 -34.79 -11.87
N TYR A 59 -5.42 -34.24 -11.90
CA TYR A 59 -6.25 -34.21 -13.10
C TYR A 59 -5.86 -33.09 -14.07
N TYR A 60 -5.08 -32.11 -13.62
CA TYR A 60 -4.79 -30.89 -14.38
C TYR A 60 -3.31 -30.66 -14.67
N ILE A 61 -2.40 -31.22 -13.88
CA ILE A 61 -0.96 -31.05 -14.07
C ILE A 61 -0.20 -32.28 -13.61
N ASP A 62 0.75 -32.73 -14.42
CA ASP A 62 1.66 -33.82 -14.06
C ASP A 62 3.00 -33.30 -13.51
N GLU A 63 3.77 -34.21 -12.92
CA GLU A 63 5.02 -33.88 -12.25
C GLU A 63 6.13 -33.41 -13.19
N ASP A 64 6.14 -33.91 -14.42
CA ASP A 64 7.16 -33.60 -15.42
C ASP A 64 6.95 -32.20 -15.99
N MET A 65 5.69 -31.81 -16.18
CA MET A 65 5.28 -30.46 -16.50
C MET A 65 5.69 -29.48 -15.39
N ILE A 66 5.48 -29.82 -14.11
CA ILE A 66 5.97 -28.99 -12.99
C ILE A 66 7.50 -28.85 -13.02
N CYS A 67 8.23 -29.94 -13.25
CA CYS A 67 9.70 -29.90 -13.32
C CYS A 67 10.21 -29.07 -14.51
N SER A 68 9.55 -29.13 -15.67
CA SER A 68 9.92 -28.36 -16.86
C SER A 68 9.63 -26.87 -16.71
N ILE A 69 8.52 -26.48 -16.06
CA ILE A 69 8.19 -25.09 -15.71
C ILE A 69 9.31 -24.51 -14.82
N ILE A 70 9.72 -25.23 -13.78
CA ILE A 70 10.79 -24.79 -12.89
C ILE A 70 12.13 -24.70 -13.65
N SER A 71 12.45 -25.69 -14.48
CA SER A 71 13.74 -25.75 -15.20
C SER A 71 13.89 -24.66 -16.26
N SER A 72 12.82 -24.33 -16.99
CA SER A 72 12.79 -23.31 -18.04
C SER A 72 12.89 -21.87 -17.52
N SER A 73 12.52 -21.64 -16.25
CA SER A 73 12.57 -20.31 -15.62
C SER A 73 13.99 -19.72 -15.48
N SER A 74 15.03 -20.55 -15.51
CA SER A 74 16.43 -20.12 -15.31
C SER A 74 16.99 -19.15 -16.36
N ILE A 75 16.44 -19.16 -17.58
CA ILE A 75 16.86 -18.26 -18.67
C ILE A 75 16.49 -16.80 -18.37
N LYS A 76 15.45 -16.55 -17.54
CA LYS A 76 15.11 -15.21 -17.06
C LYS A 76 15.96 -14.76 -15.87
N ILE A 77 16.55 -15.69 -15.10
CA ILE A 77 17.23 -15.40 -13.83
C ILE A 77 18.62 -14.76 -14.04
N TYR A 78 19.34 -15.14 -15.10
CA TYR A 78 20.67 -14.57 -15.39
C TYR A 78 20.64 -13.07 -15.75
N ASN A 79 19.52 -12.56 -16.26
CA ASN A 79 19.36 -11.13 -16.57
C ASN A 79 19.00 -10.27 -15.35
N LEU A 80 18.84 -10.86 -14.16
CA LEU A 80 18.48 -10.15 -12.92
C LEU A 80 19.66 -9.98 -11.94
N ALA A 81 20.91 -10.17 -12.36
CA ALA A 81 22.08 -10.07 -11.47
C ALA A 81 22.24 -8.70 -10.76
N ASN A 82 21.57 -7.64 -11.24
CA ASN A 82 21.56 -6.30 -10.63
C ASN A 82 20.26 -5.96 -9.87
N ALA A 83 19.39 -6.94 -9.66
CA ALA A 83 18.09 -6.79 -9.01
C ALA A 83 18.17 -7.14 -7.52
N THR A 84 18.07 -6.14 -6.64
CA THR A 84 17.78 -6.39 -5.23
C THR A 84 16.29 -6.62 -5.05
N TYR A 85 15.92 -7.87 -4.78
CA TYR A 85 14.58 -8.25 -4.35
C TYR A 85 14.28 -7.70 -2.95
N ILE A 86 13.04 -7.25 -2.75
CA ILE A 86 12.58 -6.71 -1.47
C ILE A 86 11.95 -7.82 -0.64
N GLU A 87 12.54 -8.11 0.52
CA GLU A 87 11.76 -8.65 1.64
C GLU A 87 10.78 -7.58 2.11
N PRO A 88 9.50 -7.91 2.38
CA PRO A 88 8.51 -6.94 2.81
C PRO A 88 9.00 -6.19 4.05
N ASN A 89 9.41 -4.94 3.89
CA ASN A 89 9.94 -4.16 4.99
C ASN A 89 8.77 -3.69 5.85
N THR A 90 8.45 -4.49 6.87
CA THR A 90 7.38 -4.20 7.84
C THR A 90 7.84 -3.26 8.97
N LYS A 91 9.02 -2.63 8.82
CA LYS A 91 9.53 -1.66 9.79
C LYS A 91 8.69 -0.40 9.74
N ILE A 92 7.80 -0.27 10.73
CA ILE A 92 6.99 0.92 10.94
C ILE A 92 7.77 1.88 11.85
N ASN A 93 7.90 3.13 11.42
CA ASN A 93 8.61 4.15 12.18
C ASN A 93 7.78 4.64 13.39
N SER A 94 8.24 4.32 14.60
CA SER A 94 7.54 4.66 15.85
C SER A 94 7.41 6.17 16.08
N MET A 95 8.39 6.96 15.64
CA MET A 95 8.40 8.42 15.82
C MET A 95 7.27 9.09 15.02
N GLU A 96 6.87 8.49 13.91
CA GLU A 96 5.85 9.05 13.04
C GLU A 96 4.44 8.73 13.50
N ILE A 97 4.25 7.50 14.01
CA ILE A 97 3.04 7.14 14.76
C ILE A 97 2.81 8.17 15.88
N PHE A 98 3.88 8.55 16.59
CA PHE A 98 3.79 9.53 17.67
C PHE A 98 3.40 10.93 17.20
N ARG A 99 3.91 11.38 16.05
CA ARG A 99 3.53 12.69 15.50
C ARG A 99 2.05 12.76 15.13
N GLU A 100 1.45 11.68 14.65
CA GLU A 100 0.03 11.65 14.25
C GLU A 100 -0.92 11.72 15.43
N THR A 101 -0.60 11.02 16.51
CA THR A 101 -1.46 10.96 17.69
C THR A 101 -1.21 12.11 18.66
N ARG A 102 -0.17 12.92 18.43
CA ARG A 102 0.35 13.94 19.36
C ARG A 102 -0.72 14.84 19.94
N SER A 103 -1.62 15.42 19.12
CA SER A 103 -2.64 16.35 19.61
C SER A 103 -3.62 15.67 20.57
N LEU A 104 -4.14 14.49 20.19
CA LEU A 104 -5.03 13.68 21.01
C LEU A 104 -4.33 13.19 22.29
N CYS A 105 -3.07 12.75 22.19
CA CYS A 105 -2.25 12.34 23.33
C CYS A 105 -2.08 13.48 24.33
N HIS A 106 -1.74 14.69 23.87
CA HIS A 106 -1.59 15.86 24.75
C HIS A 106 -2.91 16.23 25.41
N GLY A 107 -4.02 16.24 24.66
CA GLY A 107 -5.34 16.53 25.22
C GLY A 107 -5.76 15.55 26.31
N LEU A 108 -5.58 14.24 26.06
CA LEU A 108 -5.93 13.19 27.01
C LEU A 108 -5.03 13.23 28.26
N LEU A 109 -3.72 13.40 28.08
CA LEU A 109 -2.77 13.52 29.18
C LEU A 109 -3.04 14.77 30.03
N ALA A 110 -3.28 15.92 29.40
CA ALA A 110 -3.56 17.16 30.10
C ALA A 110 -4.81 17.04 30.97
N LEU A 111 -5.88 16.44 30.43
CA LEU A 111 -7.12 16.19 31.16
C LEU A 111 -6.87 15.24 32.35
N SER A 112 -6.18 14.13 32.12
CA SER A 112 -5.86 13.15 33.16
C SER A 112 -4.99 13.73 34.29
N ILE A 113 -3.93 14.48 33.95
CA ILE A 113 -3.03 15.12 34.93
C ILE A 113 -3.82 16.15 35.76
N SER A 114 -4.66 16.95 35.11
CA SER A 114 -5.48 17.95 35.80
C SER A 114 -6.42 17.29 36.82
N MET A 115 -7.12 16.23 36.42
CA MET A 115 -8.02 15.50 37.32
C MET A 115 -7.26 14.77 38.44
N THR A 116 -6.09 14.21 38.12
CA THR A 116 -5.21 13.57 39.11
C THR A 116 -4.75 14.57 40.16
N ALA A 117 -4.33 15.77 39.75
CA ALA A 117 -3.89 16.81 40.66
C ALA A 117 -5.01 17.17 41.66
N ILE A 118 -6.23 17.40 41.18
CA ILE A 118 -7.38 17.71 42.04
C ILE A 118 -7.66 16.54 43.00
N LEU A 119 -7.63 15.30 42.52
CA LEU A 119 -7.88 14.11 43.34
C LEU A 119 -6.80 13.89 44.39
N LEU A 120 -5.54 14.22 44.13
CA LEU A 120 -4.47 14.13 45.14
C LEU A 120 -4.66 15.15 46.28
N PHE A 121 -5.27 16.31 46.00
CA PHE A 121 -5.60 17.30 47.03
C PHE A 121 -6.88 16.98 47.81
N THR A 122 -7.82 16.25 47.19
CA THR A 122 -9.20 16.13 47.72
C THR A 122 -9.64 14.70 48.04
N ALA A 123 -8.92 13.67 47.58
CA ALA A 123 -9.42 12.30 47.50
C ALA A 123 -8.34 11.23 47.76
N SER A 124 -8.79 9.97 47.74
CA SER A 124 -7.94 8.77 47.91
C SER A 124 -6.99 8.58 46.70
N PRO A 125 -5.70 8.23 46.94
CA PRO A 125 -4.68 8.05 45.91
C PRO A 125 -5.06 7.01 44.83
N VAL A 126 -5.97 6.08 45.16
CA VAL A 126 -6.46 5.04 44.24
C VAL A 126 -7.18 5.67 43.03
N TYR A 127 -7.99 6.71 43.25
CA TYR A 127 -8.74 7.37 42.17
C TYR A 127 -7.83 8.27 41.32
N ALA A 128 -6.81 8.88 41.94
CA ALA A 128 -5.78 9.63 41.23
C ALA A 128 -5.00 8.71 40.25
N ILE A 129 -4.58 7.53 40.71
CA ILE A 129 -3.91 6.53 39.85
C ILE A 129 -4.86 6.04 38.74
N SER A 130 -6.14 5.85 39.05
CA SER A 130 -7.15 5.44 38.06
C SER A 130 -7.27 6.46 36.92
N SER A 131 -7.29 7.75 37.25
CA SER A 131 -7.28 8.85 36.27
C SER A 131 -6.02 8.82 35.40
N LEU A 132 -4.84 8.57 35.98
CA LEU A 132 -3.58 8.46 35.23
C LEU A 132 -3.57 7.28 34.25
N ILE A 133 -4.05 6.11 34.67
CA ILE A 133 -4.11 4.91 33.81
C ILE A 133 -5.00 5.19 32.59
N LEU A 134 -6.17 5.78 32.80
CA LEU A 134 -7.10 6.10 31.72
C LEU A 134 -6.59 7.25 30.84
N GLY A 135 -5.74 8.12 31.40
CA GLY A 135 -5.03 9.15 30.66
C GLY A 135 -3.90 8.66 29.77
N PHE A 136 -3.45 7.41 29.95
CA PHE A 136 -2.30 6.88 29.23
C PHE A 136 -2.61 6.76 27.73
N PRO A 137 -1.83 7.41 26.83
CA PRO A 137 -2.12 7.43 25.40
C PRO A 137 -1.76 6.13 24.65
N GLY A 138 -1.37 5.05 25.34
CA GLY A 138 -0.93 3.79 24.74
C GLY A 138 -1.86 3.23 23.66
N ILE A 139 -3.17 3.36 23.88
CA ILE A 139 -4.21 2.90 22.94
C ILE A 139 -4.10 3.57 21.56
N LEU A 140 -3.79 4.87 21.52
CA LEU A 140 -3.67 5.64 20.27
C LEU A 140 -2.48 5.18 19.42
N PHE A 141 -1.36 4.83 20.07
CA PHE A 141 -0.19 4.28 19.41
C PHE A 141 -0.46 2.90 18.85
N LEU A 142 -1.09 2.03 19.65
CA LEU A 142 -1.47 0.68 19.26
C LEU A 142 -2.38 0.69 18.03
N THR A 143 -3.46 1.48 18.06
CA THR A 143 -4.41 1.56 16.94
C THR A 143 -3.73 2.02 15.65
N SER A 144 -2.85 3.02 15.75
CA SER A 144 -2.14 3.57 14.59
C SER A 144 -1.12 2.57 14.01
N TYR A 145 -0.37 1.89 14.88
CA TYR A 145 0.58 0.85 14.48
C TYR A 145 -0.13 -0.29 13.74
N PHE A 146 -1.21 -0.84 14.31
CA PHE A 146 -1.93 -1.96 13.70
C PHE A 146 -2.66 -1.56 12.42
N SER A 147 -3.23 -0.36 12.35
CA SER A 147 -3.80 0.22 11.12
C SER A 147 -2.79 0.24 9.97
N THR A 148 -1.58 0.76 10.20
CA THR A 148 -0.52 0.79 9.19
C THR A 148 -0.03 -0.61 8.83
N LYS A 149 0.14 -1.49 9.84
CA LYS A 149 0.55 -2.88 9.64
C LYS A 149 -0.42 -3.64 8.74
N TYR A 150 -1.72 -3.55 8.99
CA TYR A 150 -2.70 -4.26 8.18
C TYR A 150 -2.79 -3.71 6.75
N THR A 151 -2.57 -2.41 6.55
CA THR A 151 -2.47 -1.83 5.20
C THR A 151 -1.30 -2.41 4.42
N LEU A 152 -0.11 -2.47 5.04
CA LEU A 152 1.08 -3.04 4.40
C LEU A 152 0.87 -4.52 4.04
N ILE A 153 0.26 -5.29 4.92
CA ILE A 153 -0.07 -6.70 4.68
C ILE A 153 -1.03 -6.83 3.49
N LYS A 154 -2.10 -6.02 3.44
CA LYS A 154 -3.09 -6.07 2.37
C LYS A 154 -2.52 -5.58 1.04
N ALA A 155 -1.67 -4.56 1.05
CA ALA A 155 -0.92 -4.08 -0.12
C ALA A 155 -0.05 -5.20 -0.69
N HIS A 156 0.69 -5.90 0.18
CA HIS A 156 1.51 -7.03 -0.23
C HIS A 156 0.68 -8.15 -0.88
N TYR A 157 -0.48 -8.52 -0.29
CA TYR A 157 -1.39 -9.51 -0.91
C TYR A 157 -1.93 -9.08 -2.27
N ASN A 158 -1.99 -7.78 -2.56
CA ASN A 158 -2.42 -7.25 -3.85
C ASN A 158 -1.26 -6.97 -4.81
N ASN A 159 -0.05 -7.46 -4.52
CA ASN A 159 1.18 -7.18 -5.28
C ASN A 159 1.43 -5.67 -5.42
N VAL A 160 1.25 -4.94 -4.33
CA VAL A 160 1.64 -3.54 -4.16
C VAL A 160 2.74 -3.48 -3.11
N TYR A 161 3.89 -2.94 -3.50
CA TYR A 161 5.08 -2.89 -2.66
C TYR A 161 5.32 -1.47 -2.21
N ILE A 162 5.35 -1.26 -0.89
CA ILE A 162 5.55 0.05 -0.27
C ILE A 162 6.90 0.02 0.45
N LYS A 163 7.80 0.93 0.06
CA LYS A 163 9.17 1.02 0.60
C LYS A 163 9.18 1.63 2.01
N ASP A 164 8.37 2.66 2.23
CA ASP A 164 8.28 3.37 3.50
C ASP A 164 6.82 3.54 3.96
N SER A 165 6.57 3.21 5.22
CA SER A 165 5.24 3.23 5.85
C SER A 165 4.61 4.62 5.91
N ASN A 166 5.38 5.69 5.98
CA ASN A 166 4.85 7.07 5.91
C ASN A 166 4.40 7.45 4.48
N SER A 167 4.72 6.67 3.45
CA SER A 167 4.05 6.80 2.14
C SER A 167 2.53 6.56 2.26
N ILE A 168 2.10 5.62 3.12
CA ILE A 168 0.67 5.40 3.41
C ILE A 168 0.05 6.67 3.99
N LYS A 169 0.76 7.34 4.90
CA LYS A 169 0.30 8.61 5.50
C LYS A 169 0.10 9.70 4.46
N HIS A 170 1.08 9.90 3.59
CA HIS A 170 0.98 10.92 2.56
C HIS A 170 -0.17 10.61 1.59
N ILE A 171 -0.45 9.33 1.34
CA ILE A 171 -1.61 8.90 0.54
C ILE A 171 -2.94 9.26 1.20
N ARG A 172 -3.07 9.10 2.52
CA ARG A 172 -4.33 9.39 3.25
C ARG A 172 -4.85 10.82 3.05
N ASN A 173 -3.95 11.77 2.79
CA ASN A 173 -4.26 13.20 2.68
C ASN A 173 -4.00 13.77 1.28
N ILE A 174 -4.07 12.91 0.25
CA ILE A 174 -3.92 13.35 -1.13
C ILE A 174 -5.08 14.27 -1.50
N LYS A 175 -4.73 15.39 -2.12
CA LYS A 175 -5.69 16.25 -2.82
C LYS A 175 -5.39 16.32 -4.31
N SER A 176 -4.12 16.11 -4.70
CA SER A 176 -3.65 16.20 -6.07
C SER A 176 -2.78 15.02 -6.48
N ILE A 177 -2.93 14.57 -7.73
CA ILE A 177 -2.16 13.49 -8.34
C ILE A 177 -1.69 13.93 -9.72
N SER A 178 -0.40 13.78 -9.98
CA SER A 178 0.16 13.99 -11.31
C SER A 178 0.43 12.68 -12.03
N LEU A 179 0.03 12.63 -13.29
CA LEU A 179 0.29 11.52 -14.20
C LEU A 179 1.40 11.89 -15.16
N HIS A 180 2.45 11.08 -15.24
CA HIS A 180 3.47 11.28 -16.27
C HIS A 180 2.90 10.98 -17.66
N GLN A 181 3.23 11.81 -18.67
CA GLN A 181 2.73 11.69 -20.05
C GLN A 181 2.84 10.27 -20.63
N ASN A 182 3.94 9.55 -20.37
CA ASN A 182 4.19 8.18 -20.83
C ASN A 182 3.20 7.12 -20.30
N ILE A 183 2.41 7.44 -19.27
CA ILE A 183 1.30 6.59 -18.82
C ILE A 183 0.03 6.97 -19.58
N VAL A 184 -0.19 8.27 -19.77
CA VAL A 184 -1.39 8.84 -20.38
C VAL A 184 -1.52 8.44 -21.83
N PHE A 185 -0.41 8.43 -22.57
CA PHE A 185 -0.41 8.18 -24.01
C PHE A 185 0.08 6.78 -24.36
N ASN A 186 -0.60 6.13 -25.32
CA ASN A 186 -0.12 4.93 -25.98
C ASN A 186 1.02 5.33 -26.94
N ASN A 187 2.11 4.56 -26.98
CA ASN A 187 3.29 4.89 -27.78
C ASN A 187 3.03 4.88 -29.31
N ASP A 188 1.97 4.22 -29.75
CA ASP A 188 1.65 4.05 -31.16
C ASP A 188 1.30 5.38 -31.83
N GLY A 189 2.19 5.90 -32.69
CA GLY A 189 1.92 7.03 -33.59
C GLY A 189 2.03 8.42 -32.96
N LEU A 190 2.64 8.57 -31.78
CA LEU A 190 2.77 9.86 -31.09
C LEU A 190 3.56 10.91 -31.88
N GLU A 191 4.63 10.52 -32.58
CA GLU A 191 5.51 11.49 -33.28
C GLU A 191 4.77 12.30 -34.35
N ASN A 192 3.84 11.67 -35.07
CA ASN A 192 3.03 12.34 -36.09
C ASN A 192 1.97 13.27 -35.50
N LEU A 193 1.60 13.08 -34.22
CA LEU A 193 0.58 13.87 -33.54
C LEU A 193 1.13 15.11 -32.84
N LYS A 194 2.43 15.12 -32.48
CA LYS A 194 3.08 16.23 -31.77
C LYS A 194 3.03 17.55 -32.53
N SER A 195 3.15 17.50 -33.86
CA SER A 195 3.16 18.66 -34.75
C SER A 195 1.75 19.19 -35.09
N LEU A 196 0.70 18.44 -34.74
CA LEU A 196 -0.68 18.83 -35.03
C LEU A 196 -1.26 19.68 -33.90
N ASN A 197 -2.10 20.65 -34.27
CA ASN A 197 -2.92 21.37 -33.30
C ASN A 197 -4.04 20.47 -32.76
N TYR A 198 -4.43 20.68 -31.51
CA TYR A 198 -5.55 20.05 -30.80
C TYR A 198 -6.77 19.75 -31.68
N PHE A 199 -7.30 20.76 -32.40
CA PHE A 199 -8.50 20.60 -33.22
C PHE A 199 -8.33 19.58 -34.34
N ARG A 200 -7.14 19.48 -34.93
CA ARG A 200 -6.84 18.48 -35.96
C ARG A 200 -6.78 17.09 -35.37
N ILE A 201 -6.14 16.94 -34.20
CA ILE A 201 -6.09 15.66 -33.47
C ILE A 201 -7.52 15.16 -33.18
N GLU A 202 -8.37 16.03 -32.60
CA GLU A 202 -9.76 15.70 -32.30
C GLU A 202 -10.55 15.30 -33.57
N SER A 203 -10.40 16.06 -34.66
CA SER A 203 -11.07 15.77 -35.94
C SER A 203 -10.64 14.43 -36.54
N PHE A 204 -9.36 14.07 -36.45
CA PHE A 204 -8.85 12.81 -36.99
C PHE A 204 -9.31 11.60 -36.19
N ILE A 205 -9.48 11.77 -34.88
CA ILE A 205 -10.03 10.72 -34.00
C ILE A 205 -11.52 10.57 -34.24
N ALA A 206 -12.28 11.67 -34.31
CA ALA A 206 -13.72 11.64 -34.59
C ALA A 206 -14.05 11.00 -35.95
N THR A 207 -13.19 11.24 -36.95
CA THR A 207 -13.30 10.63 -38.29
C THR A 207 -12.68 9.24 -38.40
N LYS A 208 -12.21 8.65 -37.29
CA LYS A 208 -11.55 7.33 -37.21
C LYS A 208 -10.32 7.18 -38.11
N LYS A 209 -9.70 8.29 -38.52
CA LYS A 209 -8.46 8.29 -39.30
C LYS A 209 -7.25 7.93 -38.44
N ILE A 210 -7.33 8.21 -37.14
CA ILE A 210 -6.29 7.88 -36.16
C ILE A 210 -6.98 7.27 -34.92
N LYS A 211 -6.34 6.29 -34.30
CA LYS A 211 -6.78 5.70 -33.03
C LYS A 211 -6.58 6.71 -31.88
N ASP A 212 -7.46 6.70 -30.89
CA ASP A 212 -7.31 7.55 -29.70
C ASP A 212 -5.94 7.28 -29.03
N PRO A 213 -5.06 8.30 -28.91
CA PRO A 213 -3.75 8.13 -28.32
C PRO A 213 -3.82 7.98 -26.79
N ILE A 214 -4.96 8.27 -26.16
CA ILE A 214 -5.12 8.18 -24.71
C ILE A 214 -5.29 6.71 -24.30
N ASN A 215 -4.55 6.30 -23.28
CA ASN A 215 -4.67 4.98 -22.67
C ASN A 215 -6.05 4.80 -22.00
N ALA A 216 -6.77 3.75 -22.37
CA ALA A 216 -8.09 3.43 -21.82
C ALA A 216 -8.05 3.17 -20.29
N ASP A 217 -6.97 2.56 -19.79
CA ASP A 217 -6.78 2.32 -18.36
C ASP A 217 -6.60 3.63 -17.58
N VAL A 218 -6.06 4.67 -18.22
CA VAL A 218 -5.95 6.00 -17.62
C VAL A 218 -7.31 6.68 -17.52
N ARG A 219 -8.16 6.54 -18.54
CA ARG A 219 -9.56 7.02 -18.45
C ARG A 219 -10.29 6.36 -17.28
N LYS A 220 -10.09 5.05 -17.11
CA LYS A 220 -10.66 4.29 -15.98
C LYS A 220 -10.08 4.76 -14.64
N LEU A 221 -8.76 4.88 -14.53
CA LEU A 221 -8.08 5.38 -13.33
C LEU A 221 -8.62 6.76 -12.92
N ILE A 222 -8.72 7.72 -13.85
CA ILE A 222 -9.24 9.06 -13.54
C ILE A 222 -10.68 9.01 -13.04
N LYS A 223 -11.52 8.18 -13.65
CA LYS A 223 -12.90 7.97 -13.20
C LYS A 223 -12.93 7.41 -11.77
N ASP A 224 -12.11 6.40 -11.50
CA ASP A 224 -12.03 5.75 -10.20
C ASP A 224 -11.51 6.74 -9.13
N LEU A 225 -10.48 7.52 -9.44
CA LEU A 225 -9.93 8.57 -8.55
C LEU A 225 -10.97 9.66 -8.22
N ARG A 226 -11.74 10.12 -9.22
CA ARG A 226 -12.83 11.08 -9.02
C ARG A 226 -13.94 10.52 -8.14
N SER A 227 -14.24 9.22 -8.28
CA SER A 227 -15.26 8.58 -7.43
C SER A 227 -14.87 8.55 -5.94
N ILE A 228 -13.57 8.67 -5.65
CA ILE A 228 -13.00 8.74 -4.29
C ILE A 228 -12.78 10.21 -3.86
N GLY A 229 -13.17 11.19 -4.69
CA GLY A 229 -13.09 12.63 -4.39
C GLY A 229 -11.79 13.31 -4.80
N ILE A 230 -10.92 12.64 -5.55
CA ILE A 230 -9.68 13.24 -6.07
C ILE A 230 -9.95 13.89 -7.42
N ASN A 231 -10.07 15.22 -7.40
CA ASN A 231 -10.42 16.01 -8.58
C ASN A 231 -9.21 16.74 -9.20
N ASN A 232 -8.17 17.01 -8.42
CA ASN A 232 -6.99 17.73 -8.90
C ASN A 232 -6.03 16.73 -9.53
N ILE A 233 -6.26 16.40 -10.79
CA ILE A 233 -5.40 15.50 -11.55
C ILE A 233 -4.77 16.30 -12.69
N ASP A 234 -3.45 16.24 -12.81
CA ASP A 234 -2.68 16.94 -13.83
C ASP A 234 -1.73 16.00 -14.57
N ILE A 235 -1.27 16.44 -15.75
CA ILE A 235 -0.34 15.67 -16.59
C ILE A 235 1.02 16.36 -16.57
N ILE A 236 2.04 15.65 -16.10
CA ILE A 236 3.43 16.10 -16.20
C ILE A 236 3.96 15.71 -17.58
N SER A 237 4.34 16.72 -18.35
CA SER A 237 4.92 16.57 -19.68
C SER A 237 6.31 17.19 -19.75
N GLU A 238 7.17 16.60 -20.55
CA GLU A 238 8.37 17.28 -21.05
C GLU A 238 7.93 18.24 -22.18
N TYR A 239 8.60 19.38 -22.32
CA TYR A 239 8.16 20.60 -23.03
C TYR A 239 7.70 20.45 -24.50
N GLU A 240 7.92 19.30 -25.14
CA GLU A 240 7.64 19.07 -26.57
C GLU A 240 6.21 18.60 -26.91
N ASN A 241 5.33 18.40 -25.91
CA ASN A 241 4.02 17.77 -26.11
C ASN A 241 2.80 18.67 -25.81
N SER A 242 2.94 20.00 -25.84
CA SER A 242 1.90 20.93 -25.38
C SER A 242 0.50 20.71 -26.00
N ASN A 243 0.41 20.48 -27.32
CA ASN A 243 -0.87 20.25 -28.01
C ASN A 243 -1.52 18.90 -27.66
N LEU A 244 -0.71 17.85 -27.53
CA LEU A 244 -1.17 16.52 -27.12
C LEU A 244 -1.65 16.51 -25.67
N VAL A 245 -0.94 17.21 -24.79
CA VAL A 245 -1.34 17.39 -23.39
C VAL A 245 -2.62 18.19 -23.29
N LEU A 246 -2.78 19.25 -24.09
CA LEU A 246 -4.02 20.02 -24.15
C LEU A 246 -5.19 19.18 -24.65
N TYR A 247 -4.96 18.29 -25.63
CA TYR A 247 -5.94 17.29 -26.05
C TYR A 247 -6.32 16.33 -24.93
N ALA A 248 -5.34 15.78 -24.23
CA ALA A 248 -5.57 14.89 -23.10
C ALA A 248 -6.33 15.58 -21.98
N ASN A 249 -5.93 16.80 -21.58
CA ASN A 249 -6.60 17.58 -20.55
C ASN A 249 -8.08 17.78 -20.89
N LYS A 250 -8.41 18.24 -22.10
CA LYS A 250 -9.81 18.41 -22.51
C LYS A 250 -10.57 17.07 -22.56
N SER A 251 -9.99 16.05 -23.18
CA SER A 251 -10.63 14.74 -23.36
C SER A 251 -10.87 13.98 -22.06
N LEU A 252 -10.06 14.25 -21.05
CA LEU A 252 -10.15 13.67 -19.70
C LEU A 252 -10.90 14.60 -18.72
N GLY A 253 -11.23 15.83 -19.15
CA GLY A 253 -11.84 16.86 -18.30
C GLY A 253 -10.93 17.34 -17.18
N LEU A 254 -9.62 17.38 -17.40
CA LEU A 254 -8.63 17.92 -16.47
C LEU A 254 -8.57 19.44 -16.67
N TYR A 255 -8.68 20.20 -15.59
CA TYR A 255 -8.51 21.64 -15.60
C TYR A 255 -7.04 21.99 -15.36
N ASP A 256 -6.53 23.03 -16.03
CA ASP A 256 -5.22 23.61 -15.72
C ASP A 256 -5.25 24.17 -14.29
N ASN A 257 -4.84 23.34 -13.33
CA ASN A 257 -4.62 23.80 -11.98
C ASN A 257 -3.43 24.74 -11.99
N LYS A 258 -3.59 25.93 -11.37
CA LYS A 258 -2.50 26.88 -11.17
C LYS A 258 -1.28 26.15 -10.59
N LYS A 259 -0.11 26.40 -11.18
CA LYS A 259 1.21 25.77 -10.96
C LYS A 259 1.75 25.79 -9.51
N ASP A 260 0.96 26.24 -8.53
CA ASP A 260 1.44 26.60 -7.19
C ASP A 260 1.20 25.52 -6.11
N GLN A 261 0.74 24.33 -6.48
CA GLN A 261 0.70 23.19 -5.55
C GLN A 261 1.55 22.05 -6.09
N TYR A 262 2.75 21.90 -5.51
CA TYR A 262 3.59 20.75 -5.74
C TYR A 262 2.77 19.46 -5.57
N PRO A 263 2.76 18.57 -6.59
CA PRO A 263 1.98 17.36 -6.50
C PRO A 263 2.54 16.47 -5.40
N LYS A 264 1.66 16.05 -4.48
CA LYS A 264 2.06 15.13 -3.41
C LYS A 264 2.35 13.74 -3.94
N ILE A 265 1.79 13.38 -5.10
CA ILE A 265 1.97 12.08 -5.75
C ILE A 265 2.23 12.24 -7.23
N ILE A 266 3.26 11.55 -7.73
CA ILE A 266 3.55 11.39 -9.14
C ILE A 266 3.48 9.91 -9.51
N ILE A 267 2.78 9.61 -10.59
CA ILE A 267 2.70 8.26 -11.15
C ILE A 267 3.59 8.16 -12.38
N ILE A 268 4.48 7.15 -12.41
CA ILE A 268 5.43 6.90 -13.50
C ILE A 268 5.42 5.43 -13.94
N ASN A 269 5.81 5.19 -15.19
CA ASN A 269 5.99 3.85 -15.76
C ASN A 269 7.47 3.41 -15.70
N GLU A 270 7.74 2.11 -15.84
CA GLU A 270 9.06 1.46 -15.70
C GLU A 270 10.18 2.18 -16.44
N ASN A 271 9.90 2.63 -17.66
CA ASN A 271 10.90 3.19 -18.55
C ASN A 271 11.46 4.54 -18.09
N ASN A 272 10.78 5.25 -17.17
CA ASN A 272 11.17 6.58 -16.70
C ASN A 272 11.76 6.60 -15.29
N PHE A 273 11.96 5.43 -14.66
CA PHE A 273 12.53 5.35 -13.31
C PHE A 273 13.89 6.05 -13.18
N LYS A 274 14.66 6.19 -14.27
CA LYS A 274 15.98 6.83 -14.27
C LYS A 274 15.96 8.36 -14.13
N ARG A 275 14.83 9.03 -14.42
CA ARG A 275 14.72 10.51 -14.47
C ARG A 275 14.05 11.16 -13.25
N THR A 276 13.81 10.43 -12.17
CA THR A 276 13.09 10.98 -11.02
C THR A 276 13.90 12.03 -10.27
N TYR A 277 13.43 13.27 -10.35
CA TYR A 277 13.87 14.40 -9.55
C TYR A 277 13.76 14.08 -8.05
N ALA A 278 14.82 14.35 -7.30
CA ALA A 278 14.79 14.36 -5.85
C ALA A 278 13.99 15.59 -5.40
N ILE A 279 12.70 15.40 -5.14
CA ILE A 279 11.88 16.41 -4.51
C ILE A 279 11.38 15.82 -3.20
N ASP A 280 11.81 16.43 -2.10
CA ASP A 280 11.38 16.04 -0.77
C ASP A 280 9.84 16.15 -0.66
N ASN A 281 9.21 15.16 -0.02
CA ASN A 281 7.76 15.04 0.20
C ASN A 281 6.88 14.66 -1.00
N ILE A 282 7.45 14.25 -2.15
CA ILE A 282 6.67 13.67 -3.25
C ILE A 282 6.70 12.14 -3.18
N ILE A 283 5.53 11.52 -3.22
CA ILE A 283 5.43 10.06 -3.37
C ILE A 283 5.49 9.72 -4.85
N VAL A 284 6.45 8.89 -5.23
CA VAL A 284 6.51 8.34 -6.58
C VAL A 284 5.93 6.93 -6.61
N ILE A 285 4.88 6.74 -7.41
CA ILE A 285 4.25 5.44 -7.67
C ILE A 285 4.72 4.92 -9.02
N GLY A 286 5.51 3.85 -8.99
CA GLY A 286 5.95 3.11 -10.16
C GLY A 286 4.94 2.05 -10.58
N ILE A 287 4.57 2.04 -11.85
CA ILE A 287 3.86 0.91 -12.46
C ILE A 287 4.93 -0.03 -12.99
N SER A 288 4.94 -1.27 -12.51
CA SER A 288 5.95 -2.25 -12.91
C SER A 288 5.38 -3.68 -12.93
N THR A 289 5.69 -4.41 -14.01
CA THR A 289 5.40 -5.83 -14.18
C THR A 289 6.45 -6.71 -13.50
N VAL A 290 7.67 -6.20 -13.31
CA VAL A 290 8.78 -6.92 -12.65
C VAL A 290 9.01 -6.32 -11.25
N LYS A 291 9.26 -7.15 -10.23
CA LYS A 291 9.52 -6.71 -8.84
C LYS A 291 10.95 -6.12 -8.69
N LEU A 292 11.29 -5.11 -9.49
CA LEU A 292 12.58 -4.43 -9.50
C LEU A 292 12.45 -3.06 -8.86
N PHE A 293 12.96 -2.90 -7.64
CA PHE A 293 13.25 -1.55 -7.15
C PHE A 293 14.60 -1.09 -7.72
N TYR A 294 14.55 -0.09 -8.59
CA TYR A 294 15.71 0.74 -8.85
C TYR A 294 16.04 1.55 -7.58
N LYS A 295 17.33 1.85 -7.36
CA LYS A 295 17.87 2.63 -6.22
C LYS A 295 17.24 4.02 -6.02
N ASN A 296 16.37 4.47 -6.91
CA ASN A 296 15.81 5.81 -6.99
C ASN A 296 14.63 6.03 -6.02
N ASN A 297 14.18 7.28 -5.93
CA ASN A 297 13.16 7.83 -5.01
C ASN A 297 11.72 7.30 -5.24
N ILE A 298 11.57 6.07 -5.73
CA ILE A 298 10.26 5.42 -5.84
C ILE A 298 9.84 4.99 -4.44
N ASN A 299 8.62 5.34 -4.05
CA ASN A 299 8.07 4.98 -2.75
C ASN A 299 7.25 3.70 -2.85
N ILE A 300 6.57 3.51 -3.98
CA ILE A 300 5.55 2.47 -4.16
C ILE A 300 5.65 1.86 -5.54
N ILE A 301 5.55 0.53 -5.63
CA ILE A 301 5.46 -0.20 -6.89
C ILE A 301 4.12 -0.95 -6.97
N CYS A 302 3.41 -0.76 -8.07
CA CYS A 302 2.13 -1.41 -8.37
C CYS A 302 2.23 -2.22 -9.66
N ASN A 303 1.72 -3.46 -9.65
CA ASN A 303 1.54 -4.23 -10.87
C ASN A 303 0.25 -3.83 -11.60
N GLY A 304 0.30 -2.67 -12.27
CA GLY A 304 -0.77 -2.13 -13.12
C GLY A 304 -1.49 -0.88 -12.57
N LEU A 305 -2.09 -0.12 -13.48
CA LEU A 305 -2.87 1.10 -13.20
C LEU A 305 -4.07 0.89 -12.26
N PRO A 306 -4.88 -0.18 -12.38
CA PRO A 306 -6.06 -0.36 -11.52
C PRO A 306 -5.71 -0.43 -10.02
N LYS A 307 -4.54 -0.97 -9.68
CA LYS A 307 -4.09 -1.14 -8.28
C LYS A 307 -3.82 0.18 -7.58
N ILE A 308 -3.55 1.24 -8.33
CA ILE A 308 -3.29 2.58 -7.79
C ILE A 308 -4.58 3.12 -7.18
N SER A 309 -5.69 3.05 -7.90
CA SER A 309 -7.00 3.49 -7.40
C SER A 309 -7.38 2.72 -6.13
N TRP A 310 -7.17 1.40 -6.14
CA TRP A 310 -7.38 0.53 -4.99
C TRP A 310 -6.53 0.95 -3.79
N LEU A 311 -5.23 1.16 -3.99
CA LEU A 311 -4.30 1.53 -2.91
C LEU A 311 -4.70 2.85 -2.26
N ILE A 312 -5.05 3.86 -3.07
CA ILE A 312 -5.44 5.18 -2.59
C ILE A 312 -6.73 5.07 -1.78
N LYS A 313 -7.73 4.36 -2.31
CA LYS A 313 -8.98 4.09 -1.60
C LYS A 313 -8.73 3.39 -0.27
N GLU A 314 -7.93 2.33 -0.27
CA GLU A 314 -7.61 1.55 0.93
C GLU A 314 -6.95 2.42 2.01
N CYS A 315 -6.04 3.32 1.61
CA CYS A 315 -5.42 4.24 2.56
C CYS A 315 -6.43 5.24 3.13
N ILE A 316 -7.33 5.80 2.31
CA ILE A 316 -8.39 6.74 2.75
C ILE A 316 -9.36 6.04 3.71
N ASP A 317 -9.87 4.88 3.34
CA ASP A 317 -10.77 4.08 4.17
C ASP A 317 -10.10 3.73 5.51
N ASN A 318 -8.82 3.36 5.49
CA ASN A 318 -8.04 3.11 6.70
C ASN A 318 -7.92 4.35 7.61
N GLN A 319 -7.74 5.54 7.04
CA GLN A 319 -7.70 6.77 7.83
C GLN A 319 -9.03 6.99 8.55
N GLU A 320 -10.15 6.73 7.88
CA GLU A 320 -11.46 6.83 8.49
C GLU A 320 -11.64 5.83 9.66
N TYR A 321 -11.28 4.56 9.45
CA TYR A 321 -11.33 3.56 10.51
C TYR A 321 -10.43 3.91 11.69
N LEU A 322 -9.22 4.42 11.43
CA LEU A 322 -8.29 4.84 12.46
C LEU A 322 -8.85 6.01 13.28
N VAL A 323 -9.37 7.05 12.62
CA VAL A 323 -9.95 8.22 13.29
C VAL A 323 -11.15 7.82 14.14
N ARG A 324 -12.04 6.96 13.62
CA ARG A 324 -13.20 6.46 14.39
C ARG A 324 -12.76 5.66 15.62
N ALA A 325 -11.79 4.75 15.47
CA ALA A 325 -11.26 3.97 16.59
C ALA A 325 -10.61 4.87 17.66
N GLN A 326 -9.81 5.86 17.24
CA GLN A 326 -9.18 6.80 18.16
C GLN A 326 -10.21 7.68 18.88
N ALA A 327 -11.25 8.14 18.18
CA ALA A 327 -12.33 8.92 18.79
C ALA A 327 -13.09 8.12 19.85
N ILE A 328 -13.43 6.85 19.56
CA ILE A 328 -14.08 5.95 20.53
C ILE A 328 -13.16 5.70 21.72
N ALA A 329 -11.88 5.39 21.46
CA ALA A 329 -10.88 5.16 22.49
C ALA A 329 -10.76 6.33 23.47
N VAL A 330 -10.59 7.55 22.94
CA VAL A 330 -10.49 8.78 23.75
C VAL A 330 -11.79 9.03 24.51
N SER A 331 -12.95 8.89 23.87
CA SER A 331 -14.25 9.14 24.51
C SER A 331 -14.47 8.23 25.72
N ILE A 332 -14.22 6.93 25.57
CA ILE A 332 -14.34 5.96 26.67
C ILE A 332 -13.35 6.29 27.80
N ASN A 333 -12.11 6.64 27.46
CA ASN A 333 -11.11 7.01 28.47
C ASN A 333 -11.49 8.31 29.21
N VAL A 334 -12.02 9.33 28.51
CA VAL A 334 -12.50 10.58 29.12
C VAL A 334 -13.67 10.32 30.06
N VAL A 335 -14.65 9.50 29.65
CA VAL A 335 -15.74 9.06 30.53
C VAL A 335 -15.20 8.31 31.74
N GLY A 336 -14.24 7.40 31.54
CA GLY A 336 -13.57 6.69 32.63
C GLY A 336 -12.88 7.64 33.61
N ILE A 337 -12.16 8.66 33.11
CA ILE A 337 -11.50 9.66 33.96
C ILE A 337 -12.53 10.43 34.78
N PHE A 338 -13.65 10.82 34.16
CA PHE A 338 -14.75 11.46 34.88
C PHE A 338 -15.32 10.56 35.98
N LEU A 339 -15.56 9.27 35.70
CA LEU A 339 -16.04 8.30 36.69
C LEU A 339 -15.03 8.08 37.84
N ALA A 340 -13.73 8.08 37.54
CA ALA A 340 -12.69 8.05 38.57
C ALA A 340 -12.70 9.34 39.40
N PHE A 341 -12.92 10.49 38.76
CA PHE A 341 -13.02 11.79 39.42
C PHE A 341 -14.17 11.87 40.41
N ILE A 342 -15.37 11.40 40.02
CA ILE A 342 -16.52 11.31 40.93
C ILE A 342 -16.47 10.09 41.87
N ARG A 343 -15.35 9.36 41.90
CA ARG A 343 -15.08 8.21 42.80
C ARG A 343 -15.97 6.98 42.58
N TYR A 344 -16.50 6.82 41.37
CA TYR A 344 -17.30 5.65 40.99
C TYR A 344 -16.47 4.54 40.33
N LEU A 345 -15.25 4.84 39.87
CA LEU A 345 -14.37 3.87 39.22
C LEU A 345 -13.09 3.66 40.04
N ASN A 346 -12.96 2.47 40.62
CA ASN A 346 -11.76 2.07 41.35
C ASN A 346 -10.63 1.64 40.39
N LEU A 347 -9.45 1.35 40.96
CA LEU A 347 -8.26 0.96 40.20
C LEU A 347 -8.48 -0.27 39.32
N GLY A 348 -9.11 -1.33 39.86
CA GLY A 348 -9.40 -2.55 39.12
C GLY A 348 -10.33 -2.29 37.93
N GLY A 349 -11.37 -1.49 38.13
CA GLY A 349 -12.30 -1.07 37.09
C GLY A 349 -11.63 -0.22 36.02
N ALA A 350 -10.72 0.70 36.40
CA ALA A 350 -9.98 1.52 35.45
C ALA A 350 -9.04 0.69 34.56
N ILE A 351 -8.32 -0.26 35.15
CA ILE A 351 -7.45 -1.19 34.40
C ILE A 351 -8.28 -2.04 33.43
N LEU A 352 -9.39 -2.62 33.91
CA LEU A 352 -10.27 -3.45 33.10
C LEU A 352 -10.87 -2.65 31.94
N LEU A 353 -11.40 -1.45 32.23
CA LEU A 353 -11.97 -0.56 31.22
C LEU A 353 -10.95 -0.19 30.15
N TYR A 354 -9.74 0.21 30.55
CA TYR A 354 -8.66 0.55 29.62
C TYR A 354 -8.27 -0.64 28.73
N PHE A 355 -8.18 -1.84 29.31
CA PHE A 355 -7.86 -3.06 28.58
C PHE A 355 -8.96 -3.46 27.59
N LEU A 356 -10.22 -3.46 28.02
CA LEU A 356 -11.37 -3.76 27.15
C LEU A 356 -11.50 -2.74 26.02
N ASN A 357 -11.30 -1.45 26.32
CA ASN A 357 -11.29 -0.39 25.32
C ASN A 357 -10.17 -0.62 24.29
N SER A 358 -8.97 -0.99 24.75
CA SER A 358 -7.84 -1.30 23.87
C SER A 358 -8.13 -2.50 22.96
N LEU A 359 -8.63 -3.60 23.52
CA LEU A 359 -8.99 -4.79 22.74
C LEU A 359 -10.11 -4.53 21.74
N GLY A 360 -11.17 -3.82 22.16
CA GLY A 360 -12.30 -3.49 21.30
C GLY A 360 -11.87 -2.69 20.06
N ASN A 361 -11.02 -1.67 20.26
CA ASN A 361 -10.51 -0.86 19.15
C ASN A 361 -9.54 -1.63 18.24
N LEU A 362 -8.70 -2.50 18.79
CA LEU A 362 -7.85 -3.38 17.99
C LEU A 362 -8.66 -4.38 17.16
N PHE A 363 -9.72 -4.94 17.75
CA PHE A 363 -10.63 -5.83 17.04
C PHE A 363 -11.37 -5.10 15.91
N PHE A 364 -11.88 -3.89 16.18
CA PHE A 364 -12.54 -3.04 15.19
C PHE A 364 -11.61 -2.75 13.99
N ILE A 365 -10.36 -2.34 14.24
CA ILE A 365 -9.38 -2.07 13.18
C ILE A 365 -9.09 -3.34 12.39
N LYS A 366 -8.83 -4.47 13.07
CA LYS A 366 -8.55 -5.74 12.41
C LYS A 366 -9.70 -6.18 11.51
N TYR A 367 -10.93 -6.10 12.01
CA TYR A 367 -12.13 -6.52 11.29
C TYR A 367 -12.35 -5.69 10.03
N ASN A 368 -12.34 -4.36 10.13
CA ASN A 368 -12.60 -3.48 8.99
C ASN A 368 -11.47 -3.53 7.94
N MET A 369 -10.22 -3.76 8.35
CA MET A 369 -9.08 -3.79 7.44
C MET A 369 -8.90 -5.13 6.73
N LEU A 370 -9.16 -6.26 7.41
CA LEU A 370 -8.91 -7.60 6.85
C LEU A 370 -10.16 -8.25 6.22
N ASN A 371 -11.36 -7.95 6.70
CA ASN A 371 -12.58 -8.64 6.24
C ASN A 371 -13.38 -7.88 5.17
N ASN A 372 -13.00 -6.66 4.81
CA ASN A 372 -13.57 -5.97 3.65
C ASN A 372 -13.02 -6.58 2.35
N LYS A 373 -13.55 -7.77 2.02
CA LYS A 373 -13.64 -8.31 0.66
C LYS A 373 -15.03 -7.94 0.15
N LYS A 374 -15.13 -6.87 -0.63
CA LYS A 374 -16.27 -6.64 -1.52
C LYS A 374 -15.74 -6.44 -2.93
#